data_AF-U3B5M5-F1
#
_entry.id   AF-U3B5M5-F1
#
_cell.length_a   1.000
_cell.length_b   1.000
_cell.length_c   1.000
_cell.angle_alpha   90.00
_cell.angle_beta   90.00
_cell.angle_gamma   90.00
#
_symmetry.space_group_name_H-M   'P 1'
#
loop_
_entity.id
_entity.type
_entity.pdbx_description
1 polymer ?
#
loop_
_entity_poly.entity_id
_entity_poly.type
_entity_poly.pdbx_seq_one_letter_code
_entity_poly.pdbx_strand_id
1 'polypeptide(L)'
;MADLFDHLEDAERAQGVADPAAVLTDDQLEEGGLRQVRAFVRTRASRNALRVQKHREKAAAEGLGQVNVVAPEAARDVLKAIAKRTAGGEPLEAVLRDLAGLQRPQAVPGPAPAPAPKVDTSPAPERPSKLPEADALVVAAAHAPGLRGWLIRRLAGV
;
A
#
# COMPACT_ATOMS: atom_id res chain seq x y z
N MET A 1 17.58 -48.06 39.19
CA MET A 1 18.13 -48.13 37.82
C MET A 1 17.05 -48.34 36.75
N ALA A 2 15.75 -48.31 37.07
CA ALA A 2 14.67 -48.47 36.09
C ALA A 2 13.89 -47.16 35.79
N ASP A 3 13.94 -46.14 36.64
CA ASP A 3 13.10 -44.93 36.48
C ASP A 3 13.67 -43.82 35.59
N LEU A 4 14.96 -43.86 35.22
CA LEU A 4 15.58 -42.76 34.45
C LEU A 4 15.18 -42.75 32.96
N PHE A 5 14.68 -43.88 32.45
CA PHE A 5 14.39 -44.06 31.02
C PHE A 5 12.93 -43.83 30.65
N ASP A 6 12.03 -43.62 31.62
CA ASP A 6 10.59 -43.40 31.38
C ASP A 6 10.26 -41.94 31.00
N HIS A 7 11.27 -41.05 31.07
CA HIS A 7 11.11 -39.60 30.83
C HIS A 7 11.81 -39.09 29.56
N LEU A 8 12.37 -39.98 28.74
CA LEU A 8 12.94 -39.62 27.45
C LEU A 8 11.84 -39.60 26.38
N GLU A 9 11.16 -38.46 26.25
CA GLU A 9 10.24 -38.24 25.14
C GLU A 9 11.00 -38.15 23.80
N ASP A 10 10.55 -38.93 22.83
CA ASP A 10 11.07 -38.96 21.47
C ASP A 10 10.70 -37.64 20.75
N ALA A 11 11.69 -36.75 20.59
CA ALA A 11 11.51 -35.41 20.04
C ALA A 11 10.91 -35.39 18.63
N GLU A 12 11.02 -36.48 17.86
CA GLU A 12 10.43 -36.59 16.53
C GLU A 12 8.91 -36.90 16.56
N ARG A 13 8.39 -37.39 17.69
CA ARG A 13 6.96 -37.72 17.88
C ARG A 13 6.17 -36.69 18.69
N ALA A 14 6.84 -35.76 19.37
CA ALA A 14 6.20 -34.73 20.19
C ALA A 14 5.55 -33.63 19.34
N GLN A 15 4.37 -33.91 18.77
CA GLN A 15 3.53 -32.94 18.03
C GLN A 15 2.58 -32.14 18.95
N GLY A 16 3.01 -31.83 20.18
CA GLY A 16 2.16 -31.15 21.18
C GLY A 16 2.91 -30.12 22.01
N VAL A 17 2.15 -29.19 22.58
CA VAL A 17 2.60 -28.36 23.71
C VAL A 17 2.91 -29.32 24.86
N ALA A 18 4.13 -29.30 25.38
CA ALA A 18 4.57 -30.18 26.46
C ALA A 18 3.56 -30.18 27.62
N ASP A 19 3.19 -31.38 28.10
CA ASP A 19 2.31 -31.52 29.27
C ASP A 19 3.04 -30.98 30.51
N PRO A 20 2.57 -29.90 31.15
CA PRO A 20 3.27 -29.28 32.27
C PRO A 20 3.44 -30.21 33.48
N ALA A 21 2.67 -31.29 33.59
CA ALA A 21 2.83 -32.29 34.65
C ALA A 21 3.91 -33.34 34.35
N ALA A 22 4.34 -33.46 33.09
CA ALA A 22 5.36 -34.41 32.63
C ALA A 22 6.74 -33.76 32.40
N VAL A 23 6.85 -32.44 32.54
CA VAL A 23 8.13 -31.72 32.36
C VAL A 23 9.03 -31.94 33.57
N LEU A 24 10.28 -32.34 33.31
CA LEU A 24 11.32 -32.47 34.34
C LEU A 24 11.60 -31.13 35.02
N THR A 25 11.85 -31.16 36.33
CA THR A 25 12.26 -29.97 37.09
C THR A 25 13.68 -29.54 36.71
N ASP A 26 14.04 -28.29 36.99
CA ASP A 26 15.40 -27.76 36.74
C ASP A 26 16.47 -28.66 37.40
N ASP A 27 16.23 -29.16 38.61
CA ASP A 27 17.14 -30.08 39.33
C ASP A 27 17.30 -31.42 38.60
N GLN A 28 16.20 -31.99 38.08
CA GLN A 28 16.22 -33.24 37.31
C GLN A 28 16.91 -33.08 35.95
N LEU A 29 16.78 -31.91 35.32
CA LEU A 29 17.48 -31.58 34.08
C LEU A 29 19.00 -31.46 34.32
N GLU A 30 19.42 -30.86 35.44
CA GLU A 30 20.83 -30.79 35.83
C GLU A 30 21.42 -32.16 36.18
N GLU A 31 20.67 -33.01 36.90
CA GLU A 31 21.05 -34.42 37.15
C GLU A 31 21.16 -35.23 35.86
N GLY A 32 20.30 -34.93 34.88
CA GLY A 32 20.35 -35.48 33.51
C GLY A 32 21.52 -34.98 32.66
N GLY A 33 22.40 -34.14 33.22
CA GLY A 33 23.60 -33.62 32.57
C GLY A 33 23.36 -32.40 31.67
N LEU A 34 22.17 -31.80 31.71
CA LEU A 34 21.88 -30.57 30.97
C LEU A 34 22.42 -29.37 31.75
N ARG A 35 23.11 -28.48 31.03
CA ARG A 35 23.66 -27.26 31.62
C ARG A 35 22.78 -26.06 31.29
N GLN A 36 22.29 -25.38 32.31
CA GLN A 36 21.45 -24.19 32.13
C GLN A 36 22.21 -23.10 31.35
N VAL A 37 21.66 -22.69 30.21
CA VAL A 37 22.13 -21.52 29.45
C VAL A 37 21.16 -20.37 29.65
N ARG A 38 21.61 -19.33 30.37
CA ARG A 38 20.83 -18.10 30.54
C ARG A 38 21.14 -17.13 29.42
N ALA A 39 20.12 -16.75 28.66
CA ALA A 39 20.23 -15.69 27.67
C ALA A 39 19.60 -14.40 28.22
N PHE A 40 20.33 -13.28 28.11
CA PHE A 40 19.78 -11.97 28.42
C PHE A 40 18.89 -11.49 27.27
N VAL A 41 17.58 -11.54 27.48
CA VAL A 41 16.61 -10.97 26.54
C VAL A 41 16.37 -9.50 26.91
N ARG A 42 16.31 -8.62 25.90
CA ARG A 42 15.98 -7.21 26.13
C ARG A 42 14.52 -7.12 26.58
N THR A 43 14.27 -6.57 27.77
CA THR A 43 12.91 -6.30 28.27
C THR A 43 12.20 -5.20 27.47
N ARG A 44 12.99 -4.29 26.87
CA ARG A 44 12.48 -3.18 26.07
C ARG A 44 12.29 -3.60 24.62
N ALA A 45 11.10 -3.34 24.09
CA ALA A 45 10.80 -3.49 22.68
C ALA A 45 11.80 -2.69 21.82
N SER A 46 12.21 -3.28 20.70
CA SER A 46 13.13 -2.62 19.77
C SER A 46 12.50 -1.33 19.20
N ARG A 47 13.34 -0.38 18.76
CA ARG A 47 12.86 0.85 18.09
C ARG A 47 11.97 0.55 16.88
N ASN A 48 12.26 -0.54 16.15
CA ASN A 48 11.44 -0.96 15.03
C ASN A 48 10.07 -1.49 15.49
N ALA A 49 10.03 -2.31 16.54
CA ALA A 49 8.77 -2.80 17.10
C ALA A 49 7.86 -1.64 17.55
N LEU A 50 8.43 -0.65 18.26
CA LEU A 50 7.69 0.55 18.66
C LEU A 50 7.16 1.36 17.47
N ARG A 51 7.92 1.44 16.38
CA ARG A 51 7.49 2.14 15.16
C ARG A 51 6.32 1.43 14.48
N VAL A 52 6.40 0.10 14.35
CA VAL A 52 5.33 -0.71 13.76
C VAL A 52 4.07 -0.64 14.62
N GLN A 53 4.22 -0.68 15.95
CA GLN A 53 3.11 -0.53 16.89
C GLN A 53 2.41 0.82 16.71
N LYS A 54 3.15 1.95 16.74
CA LYS A 54 2.58 3.29 16.51
C LYS A 54 1.85 3.41 15.17
N HIS A 55 2.39 2.82 14.12
CA HIS A 55 1.75 2.81 12.81
C HIS A 55 0.42 2.03 12.84
N ARG A 56 0.40 0.86 13.48
CA ARG A 56 -0.82 0.05 13.65
C ARG A 56 -1.86 0.77 14.51
N GLU A 57 -1.44 1.41 15.59
CA GLU A 57 -2.32 2.21 16.46
C GLU A 57 -2.94 3.38 15.70
N LYS A 58 -2.15 4.07 14.86
CA LYS A 58 -2.66 5.15 14.00
C LYS A 58 -3.68 4.62 12.99
N ALA A 59 -3.37 3.52 12.31
CA ALA A 59 -4.31 2.89 11.37
C ALA A 59 -5.60 2.44 12.08
N ALA A 60 -5.49 1.86 13.29
CA ALA A 60 -6.64 1.45 14.08
C ALA A 60 -7.50 2.64 14.54
N ALA A 61 -6.89 3.77 14.90
CA ALA A 61 -7.61 5.01 15.23
C ALA A 61 -8.36 5.59 14.01
N GLU A 62 -7.82 5.40 12.81
CA GLU A 62 -8.48 5.72 11.53
C GLU A 62 -9.53 4.65 11.14
N GLY A 63 -9.71 3.60 11.95
CA GLY A 63 -10.63 2.49 11.68
C GLY A 63 -10.16 1.53 10.57
N LEU A 64 -8.89 1.60 10.19
CA LEU A 64 -8.31 0.85 9.08
C LEU A 64 -7.65 -0.45 9.58
N GLY A 65 -8.12 -1.58 9.07
CA GLY A 65 -7.53 -2.91 9.30
C GLY A 65 -6.99 -3.52 8.01
N GLN A 66 -5.80 -4.11 8.06
CA GLN A 66 -5.26 -4.87 6.92
C GLN A 66 -5.85 -6.29 6.92
N VAL A 67 -6.45 -6.68 5.79
CA VAL A 67 -6.93 -8.04 5.54
C VAL A 67 -6.08 -8.65 4.42
N ASN A 68 -5.47 -9.80 4.67
CA ASN A 68 -4.69 -10.53 3.67
C ASN A 68 -5.57 -11.60 3.02
N VAL A 69 -5.73 -11.53 1.70
CA VAL A 69 -6.55 -12.47 0.93
C VAL A 69 -5.70 -13.04 -0.19
N VAL A 70 -5.83 -14.34 -0.46
CA VAL A 70 -5.23 -15.00 -1.62
C VAL A 70 -6.17 -14.83 -2.81
N ALA A 71 -5.69 -14.25 -3.91
CA ALA A 71 -6.48 -13.99 -5.10
C ALA A 71 -5.78 -14.53 -6.35
N PRO A 72 -6.54 -14.96 -7.39
CA PRO A 72 -5.97 -15.33 -8.69
C PRO A 72 -5.19 -14.16 -9.32
N GLU A 73 -4.13 -14.46 -10.08
CA GLU A 73 -3.30 -13.41 -10.71
C GLU A 73 -4.11 -12.50 -11.66
N ALA A 74 -5.11 -13.05 -12.34
CA ALA A 74 -6.00 -12.30 -13.23
C ALA A 74 -6.75 -11.16 -12.50
N ALA A 75 -6.98 -11.28 -11.19
CA ALA A 75 -7.67 -10.26 -10.38
C ALA A 75 -6.72 -9.17 -9.86
N ARG A 76 -5.40 -9.32 -10.00
CA ARG A 76 -4.40 -8.42 -9.41
C ARG A 76 -4.58 -6.97 -9.84
N ASP A 77 -4.73 -6.73 -11.14
CA ASP A 77 -4.82 -5.37 -11.67
C ASP A 77 -6.15 -4.71 -11.30
N VAL A 78 -7.24 -5.48 -11.24
CA VAL A 78 -8.55 -5.03 -10.78
C VAL A 78 -8.49 -4.63 -9.30
N LEU A 79 -7.93 -5.48 -8.43
CA LEU A 79 -7.77 -5.19 -7.01
C LEU A 79 -6.89 -3.95 -6.76
N LYS A 80 -5.82 -3.79 -7.55
CA LYS A 80 -4.97 -2.60 -7.50
C LYS A 80 -5.71 -1.34 -7.93
N ALA A 81 -6.57 -1.43 -8.95
CA ALA A 81 -7.41 -0.32 -9.39
C ALA A 81 -8.45 0.07 -8.33
N ILE A 82 -9.12 -0.92 -7.72
CA ILE A 82 -10.06 -0.70 -6.60
C ILE A 82 -9.35 0.06 -5.47
N ALA A 83 -8.22 -0.48 -4.99
CA ALA A 83 -7.47 0.11 -3.88
C ALA A 83 -7.01 1.54 -4.17
N LYS A 84 -6.58 1.84 -5.41
CA LYS A 84 -6.15 3.19 -5.79
C LYS A 84 -7.29 4.19 -5.79
N ARG A 85 -8.46 3.81 -6.29
CA ARG A 85 -9.63 4.70 -6.40
C ARG A 85 -10.31 4.92 -5.05
N THR A 86 -10.44 3.89 -4.23
CA THR A 86 -10.97 4.03 -2.87
C THR A 86 -10.05 4.85 -1.98
N ALA A 87 -8.72 4.69 -2.11
CA ALA A 87 -7.76 5.57 -1.45
C ALA A 87 -7.82 7.03 -1.93
N GLY A 88 -8.31 7.26 -3.15
CA GLY A 88 -8.59 8.59 -3.71
C GLY A 88 -9.89 9.23 -3.21
N GLY A 89 -10.67 8.52 -2.38
CA GLY A 89 -11.93 9.02 -1.82
C GLY A 89 -13.18 8.65 -2.61
N GLU A 90 -13.08 7.83 -3.67
CA GLU A 90 -14.25 7.32 -4.37
C GLU A 90 -14.97 6.24 -3.53
N PRO A 91 -16.32 6.26 -3.46
CA PRO A 91 -17.06 5.22 -2.74
C PRO A 91 -16.89 3.86 -3.44
N LEU A 92 -16.70 2.82 -2.65
CA LEU A 92 -16.41 1.46 -3.13
C LEU A 92 -17.46 0.97 -4.14
N GLU A 93 -18.73 1.27 -3.91
CA GLU A 93 -19.85 0.86 -4.76
C GLU A 93 -19.81 1.52 -6.14
N ALA A 94 -19.26 2.73 -6.25
CA ALA A 94 -19.09 3.39 -7.54
C ALA A 94 -17.94 2.76 -8.31
N VAL A 95 -16.81 2.52 -7.64
CA VAL A 95 -15.63 1.87 -8.22
C VAL A 95 -15.96 0.46 -8.71
N LEU A 96 -16.69 -0.32 -7.91
CA LEU A 96 -17.13 -1.66 -8.29
C LEU A 96 -18.10 -1.63 -9.45
N ARG A 97 -19.06 -0.70 -9.51
CA ARG A 97 -19.99 -0.59 -10.65
C ARG A 97 -19.28 -0.27 -11.96
N ASP A 98 -18.28 0.60 -11.90
CA ASP A 98 -17.49 1.00 -13.06
C ASP A 98 -16.58 -0.15 -13.55
N LEU A 99 -15.91 -0.84 -12.63
CA LEU A 99 -15.05 -1.99 -12.95
C LEU A 99 -15.83 -3.26 -13.32
N ALA A 100 -17.00 -3.49 -12.71
CA ALA A 100 -17.85 -4.64 -13.00
C ALA A 100 -18.58 -4.49 -14.34
N GLY A 101 -18.50 -3.32 -14.98
CA GLY A 101 -19.02 -3.15 -16.33
C GLY A 101 -20.48 -3.56 -16.41
N LEU A 102 -21.37 -2.87 -15.70
CA LEU A 102 -22.61 -2.49 -16.37
C LEU A 102 -22.15 -1.65 -17.55
N GLN A 103 -21.89 -2.32 -18.68
CA GLN A 103 -21.78 -1.70 -19.98
C GLN A 103 -23.05 -0.88 -20.14
N ARG A 104 -22.98 0.40 -19.80
CA ARG A 104 -23.81 1.36 -20.49
C ARG A 104 -23.20 1.36 -21.88
N PRO A 105 -23.87 0.83 -22.92
CA PRO A 105 -23.40 1.10 -24.27
C PRO A 105 -23.23 2.62 -24.33
N GLN A 106 -22.00 3.05 -24.60
CA GLN A 106 -21.73 4.42 -25.03
C GLN A 106 -22.81 4.71 -26.07
N ALA A 107 -23.66 5.69 -25.77
CA ALA A 107 -24.53 6.23 -26.78
C ALA A 107 -23.58 6.66 -27.91
N VAL A 108 -23.64 5.92 -29.02
CA VAL A 108 -22.91 6.22 -30.24
C VAL A 108 -23.07 7.72 -30.48
N PRO A 109 -21.98 8.51 -30.63
CA PRO A 109 -22.14 9.91 -30.94
C PRO A 109 -22.89 9.98 -32.27
N GLY A 110 -24.12 10.48 -32.22
CA GLY A 110 -24.92 10.74 -33.40
C GLY A 110 -24.16 11.65 -34.37
N PRO A 111 -24.46 11.55 -35.68
CA PRO A 111 -23.70 12.24 -36.71
C PRO A 111 -23.69 13.75 -36.48
N ALA A 112 -22.51 14.34 -36.69
CA ALA A 112 -22.23 15.76 -36.51
C ALA A 112 -23.30 16.66 -37.14
N PRO A 113 -23.80 17.69 -36.42
CA PRO A 113 -24.61 18.72 -37.07
C PRO A 113 -23.74 19.49 -38.07
N ALA A 114 -24.34 19.75 -39.23
CA ALA A 114 -23.76 20.42 -40.39
C ALA A 114 -23.16 21.81 -40.06
N PRO A 115 -22.16 22.26 -40.83
CA PRO A 115 -21.43 23.50 -40.56
C PRO A 115 -22.31 24.74 -40.71
N ALA A 116 -22.29 25.61 -39.70
CA ALA A 116 -22.87 26.94 -39.73
C ALA A 116 -22.09 27.85 -40.72
N PRO A 117 -22.77 28.85 -41.33
CA PRO A 117 -22.29 29.56 -42.51
C PRO A 117 -21.13 30.51 -42.22
N LYS A 118 -20.25 30.67 -43.22
CA LYS A 118 -19.16 31.64 -43.26
C LYS A 118 -19.73 33.05 -43.22
N VAL A 119 -19.27 33.86 -42.26
CA VAL A 119 -19.42 35.32 -42.30
C VAL A 119 -18.01 35.90 -42.28
N ASP A 120 -17.60 36.43 -43.42
CA ASP A 120 -16.41 37.25 -43.58
C ASP A 120 -16.69 38.65 -43.02
N THR A 121 -15.79 39.16 -42.17
CA THR A 121 -15.48 40.61 -42.11
C THR A 121 -14.15 40.85 -41.37
N SER A 122 -13.09 41.11 -42.18
CA SER A 122 -12.05 42.14 -42.00
C SER A 122 -11.10 42.14 -40.77
N PRO A 123 -9.93 42.83 -40.86
CA PRO A 123 -8.63 42.24 -40.54
C PRO A 123 -8.05 42.66 -39.17
N ALA A 124 -7.01 41.90 -38.78
CA ALA A 124 -6.00 42.04 -37.74
C ALA A 124 -5.97 43.30 -36.84
N PRO A 125 -5.52 43.12 -35.59
CA PRO A 125 -4.19 43.63 -35.29
C PRO A 125 -3.21 42.53 -34.90
N GLU A 126 -2.00 42.67 -35.42
CA GLU A 126 -0.83 41.83 -35.23
C GLU A 126 -0.53 41.64 -33.73
N ARG A 127 -0.48 40.38 -33.27
CA ARG A 127 0.12 40.08 -31.96
C ARG A 127 1.63 40.26 -32.09
N PRO A 128 2.28 41.07 -31.23
CA PRO A 128 3.72 41.17 -31.24
C PRO A 128 4.34 39.82 -30.86
N SER A 129 4.97 39.20 -31.85
CA SER A 129 5.89 38.09 -31.72
C SER A 129 7.10 38.51 -30.89
N LYS A 130 7.09 38.17 -29.60
CA LYS A 130 8.23 37.77 -28.74
C LYS A 130 7.73 37.69 -27.29
N LEU A 131 7.52 36.47 -26.77
CA LEU A 131 7.52 36.25 -25.33
C LEU A 131 8.93 36.60 -24.82
N PRO A 132 9.07 37.35 -23.72
CA PRO A 132 10.38 37.62 -23.15
C PRO A 132 11.04 36.29 -22.78
N GLU A 133 12.35 36.18 -23.03
CA GLU A 133 13.13 34.95 -22.89
C GLU A 133 12.98 34.29 -21.50
N ALA A 134 12.71 35.11 -20.48
CA ALA A 134 12.40 34.68 -19.13
C ALA A 134 11.11 33.83 -19.03
N ASP A 135 10.05 34.19 -19.75
CA ASP A 135 8.77 33.47 -19.69
C ASP A 135 8.85 32.11 -20.40
N ALA A 136 9.61 32.04 -21.50
CA ALA A 136 9.89 30.79 -22.20
C ALA A 136 10.68 29.81 -21.32
N LEU A 137 11.65 30.30 -20.54
CA LEU A 137 12.43 29.49 -19.60
C LEU A 137 11.60 28.99 -18.42
N VAL A 138 10.67 29.80 -17.91
CA VAL A 138 9.76 29.36 -16.83
C VAL A 138 8.82 28.28 -17.32
N VAL A 139 8.28 28.39 -18.54
CA VAL A 139 7.44 27.35 -19.16
C VAL A 139 8.24 26.06 -19.37
N ALA A 140 9.46 26.14 -19.89
CA ALA A 140 10.32 24.96 -20.06
C ALA A 140 10.66 24.28 -18.71
N ALA A 141 10.96 25.08 -17.68
CA ALA A 141 11.23 24.57 -16.33
C ALA A 141 9.98 23.99 -15.65
N ALA A 142 8.79 24.51 -15.95
CA ALA A 142 7.52 23.97 -15.48
C ALA A 142 7.19 22.61 -16.10
N HIS A 143 7.70 22.30 -17.30
CA HIS A 143 7.52 20.99 -17.94
C HIS A 143 8.63 19.98 -17.61
N ALA A 144 9.71 20.41 -16.94
CA ALA A 144 10.77 19.52 -16.51
C ALA A 144 10.30 18.56 -15.38
N PRO A 145 10.70 17.27 -15.43
CA PRO A 145 10.45 16.33 -14.34
C PRO A 145 11.33 16.69 -13.12
N GLY A 146 10.76 16.60 -11.92
CA GLY A 146 11.48 16.83 -10.66
C GLY A 146 10.91 17.96 -9.80
N LEU A 147 11.62 18.24 -8.70
CA LEU A 147 11.14 19.10 -7.62
C LEU A 147 10.90 20.56 -8.05
N ARG A 148 11.76 21.08 -8.94
CA ARG A 148 11.66 22.44 -9.47
C ARG A 148 10.41 22.62 -10.34
N GLY A 149 10.15 21.71 -11.27
CA GLY A 149 8.94 21.75 -12.09
C GLY A 149 7.66 21.58 -11.25
N TRP A 150 7.72 20.73 -10.21
CA TRP A 150 6.60 20.59 -9.26
C TRP A 150 6.30 21.88 -8.49
N LEU A 151 7.33 22.57 -7.99
CA LEU A 151 7.19 23.84 -7.26
C LEU A 151 6.63 24.97 -8.14
N ILE A 152 7.08 25.07 -9.39
CA ILE A 152 6.61 26.09 -10.32
C ILE A 152 5.11 25.88 -10.63
N ARG A 153 4.68 24.64 -10.89
CA ARG A 153 3.27 24.29 -11.08
C ARG A 153 2.43 24.60 -9.84
N ARG A 154 2.93 24.22 -8.65
CA ARG A 154 2.31 24.50 -7.34
C ARG A 154 2.09 26.00 -7.10
N LEU A 155 3.06 26.85 -7.44
CA LEU A 155 2.96 28.31 -7.27
C LEU A 155 2.09 28.96 -8.33
N ALA A 156 2.05 28.41 -9.54
CA ALA A 156 1.20 28.87 -10.64
C ALA A 156 -0.27 28.42 -10.53
N GLY A 157 -0.59 27.52 -9.59
CA GLY A 157 -1.95 26.98 -9.40
C GLY A 157 -2.36 25.96 -10.47
N VAL A 158 -1.39 25.33 -11.15
CA VAL A 158 -1.59 24.32 -12.21
C VAL A 158 -1.20 22.93 -11.72
#